data_AF-A0A410PPQ5-F1
#
_entry.id   AF-A0A410PPQ5-F1
#
_cell.length_a   1.000
_cell.length_b   1.000
_cell.length_c   1.000
_cell.angle_alpha   90.00
_cell.angle_beta   90.00
_cell.angle_gamma   90.00
#
_symmetry.space_group_name_H-M   'P 1'
#
loop_
_entity.id
_entity.type
_entity.pdbx_description
1 polymer ?
#
loop_
_entity_poly.entity_id
_entity_poly.type
_entity_poly.pdbx_seq_one_letter_code
_entity_poly.pdbx_strand_id
1 'polypeptide(L)'
;MVFSVKRQFAKKSCIKHAVRFLIAVFIFTMFSGINVKAAGSATYYNGQYVKVGLESMKNNNITVTLNGDYYINNVRYKDGTSLTLLKNNDKINLNGITVDSVNFVPSQTGNTISIGKNKYLGIVSFQIKNSAILPINSIYIEDYLKGVVPSEMYSTYNIEALKAQAIAARSYALRKLTNGYDLDDTTNCQAYKGYYGTLTNVNKAVDETRGMVLQYQSNLIEALYSASNGGYIEDSSNVWSGSFPYYKEKQDPFDPQDSWTRQFTTADIDKILKSKKLISSTDTFTGINTNTITKYQSGRVSNIEINYVNSAGTPQMAAYSKESARMFLSLPSSLYTVTFDGKTYTFTGKGIGHGIGMSQIGAQQMALSGKTYSDILNFYYPGTNVANVAGDIITPPTPPTPPEPPEPPATPPTPPVTPPEPPVTPPTPTTLNGWVSKDGSWYLYADNNYLTGWQKVNNKWYYLDSTGIMKTGWLKDGTTWYFMDNSGAMDTGWIKDGTTWYFLNDSGAMATGWIKSGGKWYFLKSSGAMATGWIQLGSKWYYLYSDGSMACGTTIGTYKLDASGAWIK
;
A
#
# COMPACT_ATOMS: atom_id res chain seq x y z
N MET A 1 39.12 23.07 -53.67
CA MET A 1 38.51 22.08 -54.57
C MET A 1 39.53 20.99 -54.87
N VAL A 2 39.32 19.77 -54.36
CA VAL A 2 39.01 18.53 -55.13
C VAL A 2 40.27 17.93 -55.79
N PHE A 3 40.72 16.67 -55.63
CA PHE A 3 40.27 15.45 -54.94
C PHE A 3 41.46 14.46 -54.86
N SER A 4 41.51 13.64 -53.81
CA SER A 4 41.83 12.20 -53.76
C SER A 4 42.94 11.59 -54.64
N VAL A 5 43.92 10.93 -53.99
CA VAL A 5 44.40 9.59 -54.39
C VAL A 5 44.60 8.73 -53.13
N LYS A 6 44.13 7.47 -53.24
CA LYS A 6 44.11 6.39 -52.27
C LYS A 6 45.31 5.44 -52.48
N ARG A 7 45.57 4.61 -51.44
CA ARG A 7 46.20 3.27 -51.41
C ARG A 7 47.73 3.21 -51.29
N GLN A 8 48.25 2.76 -50.13
CA GLN A 8 48.35 1.39 -49.58
C GLN A 8 49.66 0.72 -50.02
N PHE A 9 50.47 0.25 -49.07
CA PHE A 9 50.91 -1.15 -48.92
C PHE A 9 51.33 -1.30 -47.43
N ALA A 10 50.67 -2.12 -46.60
CA ALA A 10 50.85 -3.57 -46.45
C ALA A 10 52.30 -3.93 -46.02
N LYS A 11 52.57 -4.80 -45.03
CA LYS A 11 51.85 -6.01 -44.62
C LYS A 11 52.60 -6.66 -43.43
N LYS A 12 51.89 -7.57 -42.73
CA LYS A 12 52.40 -8.80 -42.07
C LYS A 12 53.20 -8.61 -40.76
N SER A 13 53.09 -9.43 -39.72
CA SER A 13 52.53 -10.78 -39.49
C SER A 13 52.51 -10.97 -37.95
N CYS A 14 51.41 -11.29 -37.25
CA CYS A 14 50.64 -12.55 -37.15
C CYS A 14 50.98 -13.35 -35.87
N ILE A 15 49.95 -13.96 -35.25
CA ILE A 15 49.98 -15.20 -34.40
C ILE A 15 50.42 -14.97 -32.92
N LYS A 16 49.67 -15.29 -31.83
CA LYS A 16 48.71 -16.38 -31.54
C LYS A 16 48.08 -16.19 -30.12
N HIS A 17 46.88 -16.77 -29.91
CA HIS A 17 46.13 -17.02 -28.64
C HIS A 17 45.56 -15.77 -27.91
N ALA A 18 44.26 -15.45 -27.93
CA ALA A 18 43.03 -16.21 -27.62
C ALA A 18 43.00 -16.76 -26.19
N VAL A 19 42.25 -16.12 -25.28
CA VAL A 19 41.19 -16.67 -24.41
C VAL A 19 40.56 -15.52 -23.59
N ARG A 20 39.29 -15.26 -23.89
CA ARG A 20 38.14 -14.83 -23.05
C ARG A 20 38.42 -14.18 -21.68
N PHE A 21 37.94 -12.94 -21.52
CA PHE A 21 37.07 -12.61 -20.37
C PHE A 21 35.92 -11.71 -20.80
N LEU A 22 34.76 -12.36 -20.89
CA LEU A 22 33.42 -11.80 -20.91
C LEU A 22 33.02 -11.64 -19.42
N ILE A 23 32.96 -10.41 -18.91
CA ILE A 23 32.18 -10.02 -17.72
C ILE A 23 31.55 -8.68 -18.14
N ALA A 24 30.30 -8.61 -18.62
CA ALA A 24 29.07 -8.77 -17.86
C ALA A 24 29.02 -7.89 -16.60
N VAL A 25 28.74 -6.59 -16.77
CA VAL A 25 27.95 -5.82 -15.78
C VAL A 25 26.79 -5.13 -16.52
N PHE A 26 25.76 -5.94 -16.71
CA PHE A 26 24.33 -5.63 -16.67
C PHE A 26 24.01 -4.74 -15.43
N ILE A 27 23.10 -3.75 -15.39
CA ILE A 27 22.12 -3.18 -16.32
C ILE A 27 22.12 -1.65 -16.08
N PHE A 28 22.45 -0.89 -17.11
CA PHE A 28 21.96 0.47 -17.31
C PHE A 28 20.96 0.34 -18.46
N THR A 29 19.67 0.19 -18.17
CA THR A 29 18.61 0.44 -19.16
C THR A 29 18.43 1.95 -19.16
N MET A 30 19.12 2.66 -20.06
CA MET A 30 18.52 3.13 -21.31
C MET A 30 17.11 3.68 -21.06
N PHE A 31 17.04 4.97 -20.71
CA PHE A 31 15.96 5.84 -21.18
C PHE A 31 16.03 5.86 -22.72
N SER A 32 15.50 4.81 -23.35
CA SER A 32 15.03 4.92 -24.72
C SER A 32 13.76 5.76 -24.68
N GLY A 33 13.67 6.73 -25.59
CA GLY A 33 12.71 7.83 -25.57
C GLY A 33 11.32 7.46 -25.07
N ILE A 34 10.76 8.37 -24.27
CA ILE A 34 9.35 8.36 -23.87
C ILE A 34 8.52 8.41 -25.16
N ASN A 35 8.22 7.25 -25.73
CA ASN A 35 7.03 7.10 -26.53
C ASN A 35 5.89 7.13 -25.52
N VAL A 36 5.23 8.28 -25.42
CA VAL A 36 3.91 8.39 -24.79
C VAL A 36 2.96 7.53 -25.63
N LYS A 37 2.94 6.22 -25.36
CA LYS A 37 1.76 5.43 -25.64
C LYS A 37 0.74 5.95 -24.64
N ALA A 38 -0.23 6.70 -25.14
CA ALA A 38 -1.50 6.89 -24.46
C ALA A 38 -1.97 5.49 -24.03
N ALA A 39 -1.83 5.20 -22.74
CA ALA A 39 -2.40 4.00 -22.17
C ALA A 39 -3.90 4.21 -22.25
N GLY A 40 -4.51 3.52 -23.21
CA GLY A 40 -5.94 3.53 -23.43
C GLY A 40 -6.67 3.26 -22.13
N SER A 41 -7.77 3.99 -21.98
CA SER A 41 -8.84 3.81 -21.01
C SER A 41 -9.21 2.34 -20.75
N ALA A 42 -9.68 2.11 -19.52
CA ALA A 42 -10.50 0.98 -19.07
C ALA A 42 -9.77 -0.31 -18.68
N THR A 43 -9.52 -0.47 -17.37
CA THR A 43 -9.65 -1.67 -16.50
C THR A 43 -8.76 -1.49 -15.27
N TYR A 44 -9.15 -0.63 -14.34
CA TYR A 44 -8.45 -0.57 -13.05
C TYR A 44 -9.28 -1.31 -12.02
N TYR A 45 -8.64 -2.28 -11.36
CA TYR A 45 -9.12 -3.05 -10.22
C TYR A 45 -9.96 -4.32 -10.51
N ASN A 46 -9.28 -5.47 -10.48
CA ASN A 46 -9.86 -6.81 -10.52
C ASN A 46 -9.18 -7.68 -9.44
N GLY A 47 -9.28 -7.29 -8.16
CA GLY A 47 -8.78 -8.08 -7.03
C GLY A 47 -7.27 -8.35 -7.00
N GLN A 48 -6.43 -7.50 -7.62
CA GLN A 48 -4.98 -7.70 -7.62
C GLN A 48 -4.35 -7.30 -6.28
N TYR A 49 -3.51 -8.19 -5.74
CA TYR A 49 -2.63 -7.90 -4.61
C TYR A 49 -1.54 -6.91 -5.02
N VAL A 50 -1.18 -6.00 -4.12
CA VAL A 50 0.11 -5.32 -4.17
C VAL A 50 1.18 -6.33 -3.77
N LYS A 51 2.19 -6.54 -4.61
CA LYS A 51 3.33 -7.41 -4.33
C LYS A 51 4.52 -6.56 -3.92
N VAL A 52 4.91 -6.65 -2.65
CA VAL A 52 6.05 -5.93 -2.10
C VAL A 52 7.23 -6.87 -1.94
N GLY A 53 8.32 -6.63 -2.68
CA GLY A 53 9.59 -7.30 -2.47
C GLY A 53 10.26 -6.80 -1.19
N LEU A 54 10.43 -7.68 -0.20
CA LEU A 54 11.06 -7.34 1.07
C LEU A 54 12.59 -7.41 0.93
N GLU A 55 13.18 -6.52 0.14
CA GLU A 55 14.62 -6.46 -0.13
C GLU A 55 15.42 -6.24 1.16
N SER A 56 14.87 -5.52 2.15
CA SER A 56 15.50 -5.36 3.47
C SER A 56 15.63 -6.67 4.26
N MET A 57 14.83 -7.69 3.91
CA MET A 57 14.78 -9.00 4.58
C MET A 57 15.45 -10.11 3.76
N LYS A 58 16.08 -9.75 2.64
CA LYS A 58 16.73 -10.70 1.73
C LYS A 58 17.94 -11.35 2.39
N ASN A 59 17.99 -12.68 2.39
CA ASN A 59 19.04 -13.43 3.08
C ASN A 59 19.22 -14.84 2.51
N ASN A 60 20.31 -15.53 2.84
CA ASN A 60 20.53 -16.93 2.52
C ASN A 60 19.83 -17.88 3.48
N ASN A 61 19.49 -17.41 4.68
CA ASN A 61 18.63 -18.11 5.63
C ASN A 61 17.55 -17.15 6.13
N ILE A 62 16.30 -17.60 6.17
CA ILE A 62 15.17 -16.81 6.68
C ILE A 62 14.36 -17.69 7.61
N THR A 63 14.20 -17.25 8.85
CA THR A 63 13.29 -17.86 9.82
C THR A 63 11.98 -17.09 9.84
N VAL A 64 10.88 -17.82 9.83
CA VAL A 64 9.53 -17.27 9.92
C VAL A 64 8.76 -17.89 11.07
N THR A 65 7.89 -17.11 11.69
CA THR A 65 6.97 -17.60 12.73
C THR A 65 5.54 -17.27 12.31
N LEU A 66 4.68 -18.29 12.31
CA LEU A 66 3.27 -18.15 11.95
C LEU A 66 2.45 -17.68 13.16
N ASN A 67 1.66 -16.61 12.99
CA ASN A 67 0.68 -16.15 13.96
C ASN A 67 -0.72 -16.37 13.36
N GLY A 68 -1.31 -17.50 13.67
CA GLY A 68 -2.45 -18.10 12.99
C GLY A 68 -2.04 -19.24 12.04
N ASP A 69 -3.02 -20.01 11.58
CA ASP A 69 -2.79 -21.16 10.70
C ASP A 69 -2.46 -20.71 9.27
N TYR A 70 -1.54 -21.43 8.60
CA TYR A 70 -1.16 -21.19 7.20
C TYR A 70 -1.14 -22.50 6.42
N TYR A 71 -1.34 -22.39 5.11
CA TYR A 71 -1.12 -23.45 4.14
C TYR A 71 0.19 -23.20 3.39
N ILE A 72 1.05 -24.22 3.36
CA ILE A 72 2.32 -24.21 2.65
C ILE A 72 2.38 -25.50 1.85
N ASN A 73 2.47 -25.42 0.53
CA ASN A 73 2.39 -26.57 -0.38
C ASN A 73 1.16 -27.46 -0.08
N ASN A 74 0.00 -26.84 0.15
CA ASN A 74 -1.27 -27.48 0.54
C ASN A 74 -1.28 -28.21 1.89
N VAL A 75 -0.20 -28.14 2.67
CA VAL A 75 -0.14 -28.67 4.04
C VAL A 75 -0.47 -27.57 5.03
N ARG A 76 -1.36 -27.84 5.99
CA ARG A 76 -1.73 -26.90 7.05
C ARG A 76 -0.69 -26.92 8.17
N TYR A 77 -0.13 -25.76 8.48
CA TYR A 77 0.74 -25.51 9.62
C TYR A 77 -0.02 -24.67 10.65
N LYS A 78 0.20 -24.98 11.93
CA LYS A 78 -0.54 -24.38 13.06
C LYS A 78 0.08 -23.08 13.53
N ASP A 79 -0.75 -22.25 14.16
CA ASP A 79 -0.30 -21.10 14.93
C ASP A 79 0.91 -21.42 15.83
N GLY A 80 1.86 -20.50 15.91
CA GLY A 80 3.13 -20.64 16.64
C GLY A 80 4.21 -21.46 15.93
N THR A 81 3.91 -22.12 14.81
CA THR A 81 4.93 -22.88 14.06
C THR A 81 6.03 -21.93 13.58
N SER A 82 7.29 -22.34 13.81
CA SER A 82 8.47 -21.66 13.25
C SER A 82 9.14 -22.54 12.20
N LEU A 83 9.48 -21.94 11.07
CA LEU A 83 10.07 -22.61 9.91
C LEU A 83 11.30 -21.85 9.43
N THR A 84 12.32 -22.58 8.99
CA THR A 84 13.54 -21.99 8.44
C THR A 84 13.67 -22.35 6.97
N LEU A 85 13.79 -21.33 6.13
CA LEU A 85 14.09 -21.44 4.71
C LEU A 85 15.60 -21.28 4.52
N LEU A 86 16.25 -22.25 3.89
CA LEU A 86 17.68 -22.22 3.62
C LEU A 86 17.94 -22.20 2.11
N LYS A 87 18.82 -21.32 1.65
CA LYS A 87 19.27 -21.31 0.26
C LYS A 87 20.14 -22.54 0.03
N ASN A 88 19.78 -23.34 -0.97
CA ASN A 88 20.57 -24.45 -1.47
C ASN A 88 20.79 -24.23 -2.97
N ASN A 89 21.97 -23.72 -3.34
CA ASN A 89 22.27 -23.25 -4.70
C ASN A 89 21.20 -22.25 -5.17
N ASP A 90 20.51 -22.52 -6.28
CA ASP A 90 19.44 -21.68 -6.83
C ASP A 90 18.04 -22.10 -6.38
N LYS A 91 17.94 -22.93 -5.33
CA LYS A 91 16.68 -23.41 -4.76
C LYS A 91 16.57 -23.09 -3.26
N ILE A 92 15.38 -23.28 -2.73
CA ILE A 92 15.04 -23.11 -1.31
C ILE A 92 14.80 -24.49 -0.71
N ASN A 93 15.49 -24.79 0.38
CA ASN A 93 15.19 -25.93 1.23
C ASN A 93 14.26 -25.50 2.37
N LEU A 94 13.13 -26.19 2.53
CA LEU A 94 12.19 -26.05 3.63
C LEU A 94 11.88 -27.44 4.18
N ASN A 95 12.28 -27.71 5.42
CA ASN A 95 12.10 -28.99 6.09
C ASN A 95 12.56 -30.21 5.25
N GLY A 96 13.70 -30.09 4.58
CA GLY A 96 14.28 -31.16 3.75
C GLY A 96 13.74 -31.22 2.33
N ILE A 97 12.65 -30.51 2.00
CA ILE A 97 12.11 -30.43 0.64
C ILE A 97 12.75 -29.25 -0.08
N THR A 98 13.23 -29.48 -1.30
CA THR A 98 13.87 -28.45 -2.13
C THR A 98 12.91 -27.97 -3.22
N VAL A 99 12.62 -26.67 -3.26
CA VAL A 99 11.66 -26.03 -4.15
C VAL A 99 12.23 -24.76 -4.80
N ASP A 100 11.72 -24.37 -5.96
CA ASP A 100 12.14 -23.13 -6.64
C ASP A 100 11.52 -21.88 -6.00
N SER A 101 10.28 -22.02 -5.50
CA SER A 101 9.59 -21.02 -4.69
C SER A 101 8.63 -21.71 -3.71
N VAL A 102 8.22 -20.98 -2.68
CA VAL A 102 7.22 -21.46 -1.71
C VAL A 102 6.28 -20.35 -1.29
N ASN A 103 4.99 -20.66 -1.22
CA ASN A 103 3.94 -19.73 -0.83
C ASN A 103 3.42 -20.07 0.56
N PHE A 104 3.34 -19.04 1.41
CA PHE A 104 2.71 -19.09 2.71
C PHE A 104 1.37 -18.39 2.59
N VAL A 105 0.29 -19.18 2.53
CA VAL A 105 -1.08 -18.70 2.35
C VAL A 105 -1.80 -18.72 3.70
N PRO A 106 -2.25 -17.58 4.24
CA PRO A 106 -2.95 -17.57 5.52
C PRO A 106 -4.31 -18.27 5.42
N SER A 107 -4.69 -19.04 6.44
CA SER A 107 -6.03 -19.66 6.48
C SER A 107 -7.16 -18.65 6.74
N GLN A 108 -6.83 -17.49 7.29
CA GLN A 108 -7.75 -16.38 7.57
C GLN A 108 -7.04 -15.06 7.29
N THR A 109 -7.77 -14.06 6.80
CA THR A 109 -7.18 -12.77 6.36
C THR A 109 -6.48 -11.99 7.47
N GLY A 110 -6.83 -12.22 8.73
CA GLY A 110 -6.19 -11.59 9.90
C GLY A 110 -4.91 -12.29 10.39
N ASN A 111 -4.57 -13.47 9.85
CA ASN A 111 -3.35 -14.18 10.25
C ASN A 111 -2.13 -13.41 9.74
N THR A 112 -1.06 -13.45 10.54
CA THR A 112 0.20 -12.76 10.19
C THR A 112 1.38 -13.71 10.24
N ILE A 113 2.37 -13.46 9.38
CA ILE A 113 3.65 -14.15 9.39
C ILE A 113 4.74 -13.18 9.84
N SER A 114 5.53 -13.58 10.84
CA SER A 114 6.66 -12.82 11.32
C SER A 114 7.91 -13.16 10.51
N ILE A 115 8.62 -12.14 10.02
CA ILE A 115 9.94 -12.27 9.38
C ILE A 115 10.86 -11.24 10.03
N GLY A 116 11.88 -11.73 10.75
CA GLY A 116 12.63 -10.88 11.67
C GLY A 116 11.72 -10.28 12.74
N LYS A 117 11.77 -8.96 12.92
CA LYS A 117 10.94 -8.24 13.91
C LYS A 117 9.57 -7.80 13.37
N ASN A 118 9.36 -7.88 12.06
CA ASN A 118 8.16 -7.37 11.40
C ASN A 118 7.12 -8.48 11.21
N LYS A 119 5.84 -8.11 11.21
CA LYS A 119 4.71 -9.01 10.90
C LYS A 119 4.10 -8.61 9.57
N TYR A 120 3.60 -9.56 8.80
CA TYR A 120 3.00 -9.30 7.49
C TYR A 120 1.65 -10.00 7.38
N LEU A 121 0.65 -9.25 6.89
CA LEU A 121 -0.65 -9.79 6.50
C LEU A 121 -0.58 -10.34 5.07
N GLY A 122 -1.57 -11.15 4.69
CA GLY A 122 -1.69 -11.67 3.33
C GLY A 122 -0.72 -12.82 3.05
N ILE A 123 -0.46 -13.04 1.76
CA ILE A 123 0.38 -14.14 1.29
C ILE A 123 1.84 -13.69 1.31
N VAL A 124 2.75 -14.56 1.73
CA VAL A 124 4.19 -14.35 1.55
C VAL A 124 4.78 -15.47 0.71
N SER A 125 5.35 -15.10 -0.42
CA SER A 125 6.08 -15.98 -1.31
C SER A 125 7.58 -15.82 -1.08
N PHE A 126 8.33 -16.91 -1.14
CA PHE A 126 9.79 -16.87 -1.08
C PHE A 126 10.36 -17.44 -2.37
N GLN A 127 11.30 -16.72 -2.98
CA GLN A 127 12.00 -17.15 -4.21
C GLN A 127 13.45 -16.69 -4.20
N ILE A 128 14.31 -17.36 -4.97
CA ILE A 128 15.70 -16.90 -5.15
C ILE A 128 15.73 -15.75 -6.15
N LYS A 129 16.28 -14.59 -5.74
CA LYS A 129 16.53 -13.45 -6.63
C LYS A 129 17.89 -12.84 -6.32
N ASN A 130 18.73 -12.61 -7.33
CA ASN A 130 20.10 -12.09 -7.18
C ASN A 130 20.89 -12.83 -6.07
N SER A 131 20.90 -14.17 -6.16
CA SER A 131 21.68 -15.06 -5.28
C SER A 131 21.33 -15.04 -3.78
N ALA A 132 20.11 -14.63 -3.41
CA ALA A 132 19.59 -14.78 -2.04
C ALA A 132 18.06 -15.05 -2.07
N ILE A 133 17.50 -15.52 -0.95
CA ILE A 133 16.06 -15.69 -0.78
C ILE A 133 15.45 -14.29 -0.61
N LEU A 134 14.52 -13.94 -1.48
CA LEU A 134 13.72 -12.73 -1.40
C LEU A 134 12.29 -13.09 -0.98
N PRO A 135 11.80 -12.60 0.16
CA PRO A 135 10.39 -12.62 0.49
C PRO A 135 9.61 -11.61 -0.36
N ILE A 136 8.42 -12.00 -0.82
CA ILE A 136 7.48 -11.15 -1.55
C ILE A 136 6.14 -11.22 -0.84
N ASN A 137 5.69 -10.10 -0.29
CA ASN A 137 4.42 -10.00 0.40
C ASN A 137 3.33 -9.54 -0.58
N SER A 138 2.35 -10.41 -0.84
CA SER A 138 1.15 -10.12 -1.63
C SER A 138 0.00 -9.76 -0.70
N ILE A 139 -0.45 -8.50 -0.74
CA ILE A 139 -1.35 -7.90 0.25
C ILE A 139 -2.38 -6.98 -0.44
N TYR A 140 -3.58 -6.84 0.13
CA TYR A 140 -4.58 -5.91 -0.39
C TYR A 140 -4.13 -4.47 -0.18
N ILE A 141 -4.48 -3.56 -1.10
CA ILE A 141 -3.98 -2.17 -1.06
C ILE A 141 -4.26 -1.48 0.28
N GLU A 142 -5.43 -1.72 0.88
CA GLU A 142 -5.82 -1.01 2.10
C GLU A 142 -5.02 -1.53 3.31
N ASP A 143 -4.72 -2.82 3.34
CA ASP A 143 -3.85 -3.40 4.38
C ASP A 143 -2.38 -3.03 4.16
N TYR A 144 -1.95 -2.92 2.90
CA TYR A 144 -0.64 -2.38 2.52
C TYR A 144 -0.47 -0.94 3.03
N LEU A 145 -1.47 -0.08 2.81
CA LEU A 145 -1.43 1.31 3.25
C LEU A 145 -1.39 1.46 4.77
N LYS A 146 -2.01 0.55 5.51
CA LYS A 146 -1.88 0.47 6.98
C LYS A 146 -0.46 0.11 7.44
N GLY A 147 0.37 -0.43 6.55
CA GLY A 147 1.82 -0.60 6.75
C GLY A 147 2.67 0.58 6.25
N VAL A 148 2.25 1.25 5.17
CA VAL A 148 2.99 2.39 4.60
C VAL A 148 2.79 3.67 5.39
N VAL A 149 1.55 4.10 5.62
CA VAL A 149 1.24 5.38 6.28
C VAL A 149 1.98 5.55 7.62
N PRO A 150 2.02 4.57 8.54
CA PRO A 150 2.76 4.73 9.82
C PRO A 150 4.27 4.55 9.69
N SER A 151 4.75 4.03 8.56
CA SER A 151 6.18 3.97 8.24
C SER A 151 6.70 5.30 7.69
N GLU A 152 5.80 6.12 7.15
CA GLU A 152 6.05 7.40 6.50
C GLU A 152 5.74 8.59 7.40
N MET A 153 4.64 8.53 8.16
CA MET A 153 4.20 9.59 9.08
C MET A 153 3.99 9.02 10.49
N TYR A 154 4.16 9.85 11.51
CA TYR A 154 3.81 9.45 12.86
C TYR A 154 2.31 9.16 12.94
N SER A 155 1.94 8.03 13.53
CA SER A 155 0.54 7.58 13.65
C SER A 155 -0.35 8.52 14.47
N THR A 156 0.25 9.44 15.23
CA THR A 156 -0.41 10.47 16.04
C THR A 156 -0.66 11.78 15.28
N TYR A 157 -0.19 11.89 14.03
CA TYR A 157 -0.47 13.07 13.21
C TYR A 157 -1.96 13.27 12.98
N ASN A 158 -2.32 14.49 12.59
CA ASN A 158 -3.69 14.88 12.34
C ASN A 158 -4.28 13.97 11.25
N ILE A 159 -5.54 13.57 11.46
CA ILE A 159 -6.24 12.64 10.57
C ILE A 159 -6.26 13.14 9.12
N GLU A 160 -6.38 14.44 8.88
CA GLU A 160 -6.43 15.01 7.53
C GLU A 160 -5.07 14.89 6.82
N ALA A 161 -3.95 15.00 7.55
CA ALA A 161 -2.62 14.75 7.02
C ALA A 161 -2.41 13.25 6.70
N LEU A 162 -2.86 12.37 7.60
CA LEU A 162 -2.82 10.91 7.38
C LEU A 162 -3.69 10.48 6.19
N LYS A 163 -4.85 11.12 5.98
CA LYS A 163 -5.71 10.90 4.81
C LYS A 163 -5.02 11.31 3.51
N ALA A 164 -4.40 12.50 3.48
CA ALA A 164 -3.64 12.96 2.33
C ALA A 164 -2.51 11.98 1.99
N GLN A 165 -1.79 11.48 3.00
CA GLN A 165 -0.76 10.46 2.84
C GLN A 165 -1.31 9.12 2.35
N ALA A 166 -2.45 8.66 2.86
CA ALA A 166 -3.08 7.43 2.40
C ALA A 166 -3.43 7.52 0.90
N ILE A 167 -4.02 8.65 0.46
CA ILE A 167 -4.39 8.88 -0.94
C ILE A 167 -3.15 8.98 -1.84
N ALA A 168 -2.13 9.75 -1.43
CA ALA A 168 -0.88 9.85 -2.17
C ALA A 168 -0.19 8.49 -2.28
N ALA A 169 -0.08 7.76 -1.17
CA ALA A 169 0.53 6.44 -1.15
C ALA A 169 -0.23 5.41 -1.99
N ARG A 170 -1.58 5.44 -1.96
CA ARG A 170 -2.42 4.58 -2.80
C ARG A 170 -2.18 4.85 -4.28
N SER A 171 -2.09 6.13 -4.65
CA SER A 171 -1.87 6.56 -6.03
C SER A 171 -0.50 6.12 -6.54
N TYR A 172 0.54 6.30 -5.72
CA TYR A 172 1.89 5.83 -6.03
C TYR A 172 1.92 4.32 -6.24
N ALA A 173 1.41 3.54 -5.28
CA ALA A 173 1.42 2.08 -5.33
C ALA A 173 0.69 1.54 -6.57
N LEU A 174 -0.51 2.06 -6.86
CA LEU A 174 -1.30 1.63 -8.00
C LEU A 174 -0.67 2.04 -9.35
N ARG A 175 0.12 3.12 -9.38
CA ARG A 175 0.84 3.55 -10.60
C ARG A 175 2.02 2.64 -10.93
N LYS A 176 2.58 1.97 -9.92
CA LYS A 176 3.76 1.10 -10.00
C LYS A 176 3.43 -0.38 -10.14
N LEU A 177 2.15 -0.77 -10.28
CA LEU A 177 1.80 -2.16 -10.56
C LEU A 177 2.43 -2.61 -11.88
N THR A 178 3.21 -3.70 -11.83
CA THR A 178 3.93 -4.27 -12.98
C THR A 178 3.88 -5.80 -12.97
N ASN A 179 4.44 -6.43 -14.00
CA ASN A 179 4.62 -7.89 -14.03
C ASN A 179 5.85 -8.28 -13.17
N GLY A 180 5.65 -8.53 -11.88
CA GLY A 180 6.75 -8.90 -10.96
C GLY A 180 6.36 -8.78 -9.48
N TYR A 181 7.26 -8.22 -8.66
CA TYR A 181 6.84 -7.46 -7.48
C TYR A 181 6.78 -5.97 -7.88
N ASP A 182 5.74 -5.30 -7.41
CA ASP A 182 5.35 -3.96 -7.84
C ASP A 182 6.20 -2.89 -7.16
N LEU A 183 6.58 -3.14 -5.90
CA LEU A 183 7.23 -2.20 -5.00
C LEU A 183 8.30 -2.92 -4.18
N ASP A 184 9.32 -2.20 -3.72
CA ASP A 184 10.24 -2.69 -2.68
C ASP A 184 9.99 -2.01 -1.33
N ASP A 185 10.46 -2.62 -0.24
CA ASP A 185 10.31 -2.13 1.14
C ASP A 185 11.39 -1.11 1.55
N THR A 186 12.18 -0.62 0.60
CA THR A 186 13.24 0.35 0.82
C THR A 186 12.78 1.76 0.44
N THR A 187 13.65 2.75 0.64
CA THR A 187 13.38 4.13 0.24
C THR A 187 13.38 4.36 -1.27
N ASN A 188 13.57 3.33 -2.09
CA ASN A 188 13.42 3.43 -3.54
C ASN A 188 11.95 3.55 -3.95
N CYS A 189 11.04 2.97 -3.15
CA CYS A 189 9.60 3.02 -3.36
C CYS A 189 8.92 3.76 -2.22
N GLN A 190 8.38 3.03 -1.25
CA GLN A 190 7.70 3.58 -0.08
C GLN A 190 8.16 2.79 1.14
N ALA A 191 8.24 3.45 2.29
CA ALA A 191 8.57 2.74 3.51
C ALA A 191 7.43 1.78 3.86
N TYR A 192 7.66 0.47 3.74
CA TYR A 192 6.71 -0.57 4.12
C TYR A 192 7.34 -1.51 5.15
N LYS A 193 6.79 -1.55 6.36
CA LYS A 193 7.30 -2.39 7.46
C LYS A 193 6.34 -3.50 7.89
N GLY A 194 5.32 -3.76 7.06
CA GLY A 194 4.30 -4.76 7.34
C GLY A 194 3.18 -4.23 8.25
N TYR A 195 2.59 -5.14 9.02
CA TYR A 195 1.43 -4.92 9.86
C TYR A 195 1.79 -4.38 11.25
N TYR A 196 1.17 -3.27 11.64
CA TYR A 196 1.37 -2.59 12.91
C TYR A 196 0.30 -2.90 13.97
N GLY A 197 -0.71 -3.72 13.66
CA GLY A 197 -1.85 -3.88 14.56
C GLY A 197 -2.88 -2.76 14.41
N THR A 198 -3.56 -2.44 15.50
CA THR A 198 -4.59 -1.40 15.53
C THR A 198 -3.98 -0.04 15.82
N LEU A 199 -3.71 0.73 14.76
CA LEU A 199 -3.38 2.15 14.85
C LEU A 199 -4.63 2.97 14.51
N THR A 200 -5.36 3.44 15.52
CA THR A 200 -6.70 4.02 15.35
C THR A 200 -6.78 5.10 14.28
N ASN A 201 -5.92 6.13 14.33
CA ASN A 201 -5.97 7.24 13.37
C ASN A 201 -5.52 6.82 11.97
N VAL A 202 -4.50 5.98 11.87
CA VAL A 202 -3.98 5.48 10.59
C VAL A 202 -5.03 4.61 9.90
N ASN A 203 -5.59 3.63 10.62
CA ASN A 203 -6.60 2.74 10.09
C ASN A 203 -7.84 3.54 9.67
N LYS A 204 -8.29 4.47 10.51
CA LYS A 204 -9.39 5.39 10.18
C LYS A 204 -9.10 6.23 8.94
N ALA A 205 -7.91 6.80 8.80
CA ALA A 205 -7.54 7.59 7.62
C ALA A 205 -7.55 6.77 6.33
N VAL A 206 -7.00 5.54 6.38
CA VAL A 206 -7.01 4.62 5.23
C VAL A 206 -8.43 4.19 4.90
N ASP A 207 -9.23 3.81 5.90
CA ASP A 207 -10.59 3.31 5.71
C ASP A 207 -11.55 4.42 5.23
N GLU A 208 -11.45 5.65 5.76
CA GLU A 208 -12.25 6.81 5.30
C GLU A 208 -11.86 7.32 3.91
N THR A 209 -10.66 6.99 3.43
CA THR A 209 -10.19 7.33 2.08
C THR A 209 -10.09 6.11 1.17
N ARG A 210 -10.80 5.03 1.50
CA ARG A 210 -10.79 3.78 0.74
C ARG A 210 -11.06 4.04 -0.73
N GLY A 211 -10.19 3.51 -1.60
CA GLY A 211 -10.29 3.69 -3.05
C GLY A 211 -10.04 5.11 -3.57
N MET A 212 -9.75 6.10 -2.73
CA MET A 212 -9.45 7.45 -3.20
C MET A 212 -8.01 7.53 -3.72
N VAL A 213 -7.86 8.06 -4.94
CA VAL A 213 -6.60 8.22 -5.68
C VAL A 213 -6.50 9.59 -6.35
N LEU A 214 -5.29 10.02 -6.68
CA LEU A 214 -5.01 11.26 -7.41
C LEU A 214 -4.87 11.00 -8.90
N GLN A 215 -5.62 11.75 -9.69
CA GLN A 215 -5.56 11.70 -11.15
C GLN A 215 -5.24 13.07 -11.74
N TYR A 216 -4.54 13.07 -12.86
CA TYR A 216 -4.37 14.22 -13.73
C TYR A 216 -4.83 13.81 -15.13
N GLN A 217 -5.82 14.53 -15.67
CA GLN A 217 -6.42 14.19 -16.97
C GLN A 217 -6.85 12.71 -17.05
N SER A 218 -7.54 12.23 -16.01
CA SER A 218 -8.00 10.83 -15.84
C SER A 218 -6.89 9.77 -15.74
N ASN A 219 -5.62 10.17 -15.71
CA ASN A 219 -4.49 9.26 -15.51
C ASN A 219 -4.02 9.32 -14.06
N LEU A 220 -3.80 8.16 -13.47
CA LEU A 220 -3.21 8.05 -12.13
C LEU A 220 -1.83 8.71 -12.10
N ILE A 221 -1.60 9.60 -11.14
CA ILE A 221 -0.28 10.20 -10.96
C ILE A 221 0.61 9.30 -10.10
N GLU A 222 1.92 9.36 -10.34
CA GLU A 222 2.91 8.89 -9.37
C GLU A 222 3.03 9.96 -8.28
N ALA A 223 2.25 9.86 -7.20
CA ALA A 223 2.16 10.87 -6.14
C ALA A 223 3.38 10.82 -5.21
N LEU A 224 4.38 11.64 -5.52
CA LEU A 224 5.65 11.77 -4.80
C LEU A 224 5.46 12.60 -3.54
N TYR A 225 6.17 12.23 -2.49
CA TYR A 225 6.15 12.93 -1.21
C TYR A 225 7.51 12.79 -0.52
N SER A 226 7.84 13.72 0.38
CA SER A 226 9.05 13.66 1.18
C SER A 226 8.80 14.14 2.61
N ALA A 227 9.72 13.84 3.53
CA ALA A 227 9.56 14.24 4.93
C ALA A 227 9.45 15.76 5.08
N SER A 228 10.34 16.50 4.42
CA SER A 228 10.31 17.97 4.39
C SER A 228 10.92 18.48 3.07
N ASN A 229 10.21 19.40 2.43
CA ASN A 229 10.65 20.10 1.22
C ASN A 229 11.69 21.20 1.53
N GLY A 230 11.85 21.59 2.80
CA GLY A 230 12.74 22.65 3.26
C GLY A 230 12.20 24.07 3.06
N GLY A 231 10.87 24.21 3.00
CA GLY A 231 10.17 25.48 2.75
C GLY A 231 9.98 25.82 1.27
N TYR A 232 10.38 24.95 0.35
CA TYR A 232 10.21 25.16 -1.09
C TYR A 232 10.03 23.82 -1.83
N ILE A 233 8.93 23.69 -2.57
CA ILE A 233 8.62 22.54 -3.44
C ILE A 233 9.45 22.65 -4.73
N GLU A 234 10.05 21.56 -5.16
CA GLU A 234 10.92 21.46 -6.33
C GLU A 234 10.16 20.98 -7.58
N ASP A 235 10.60 21.42 -8.76
CA ASP A 235 10.11 20.89 -10.04
C ASP A 235 10.71 19.50 -10.29
N SER A 236 9.89 18.54 -10.71
CA SER A 236 10.36 17.17 -10.92
C SER A 236 11.51 17.05 -11.93
N SER A 237 11.59 17.96 -12.90
CA SER A 237 12.64 17.98 -13.92
C SER A 237 14.02 18.39 -13.37
N ASN A 238 14.05 19.11 -12.24
CA ASN A 238 15.27 19.49 -11.53
C ASN A 238 15.87 18.32 -10.74
N VAL A 239 15.07 17.31 -10.38
CA VAL A 239 15.51 16.15 -9.61
C VAL A 239 15.66 14.90 -10.47
N TRP A 240 14.69 14.63 -11.36
CA TRP A 240 14.62 13.45 -12.23
C TRP A 240 14.32 13.83 -13.68
N SER A 241 14.09 12.84 -14.55
CA SER A 241 13.64 13.06 -15.93
C SER A 241 12.11 13.16 -15.97
N GLY A 242 11.59 14.18 -16.64
CA GLY A 242 10.15 14.42 -16.80
C GLY A 242 9.68 15.69 -16.09
N SER A 243 8.94 16.52 -16.82
CA SER A 243 8.25 17.68 -16.27
C SER A 243 6.76 17.39 -16.25
N PHE A 244 6.14 17.53 -15.07
CA PHE A 244 4.73 17.30 -14.89
C PHE A 244 4.05 18.59 -14.41
N PRO A 245 2.87 18.97 -14.94
CA PRO A 245 2.18 20.19 -14.55
C PRO A 245 1.84 20.27 -13.04
N TYR A 246 1.69 19.11 -12.41
CA TYR A 246 1.42 18.97 -10.97
C TYR A 246 2.68 18.88 -10.08
N TYR A 247 3.89 18.95 -10.67
CA TYR A 247 5.16 19.06 -9.95
C TYR A 247 5.91 20.32 -10.37
N LYS A 248 5.30 21.47 -10.09
CA LYS A 248 5.90 22.77 -10.32
C LYS A 248 6.42 23.36 -9.03
N GLU A 249 7.59 23.98 -9.17
CA GLU A 249 8.31 24.56 -8.05
C GLU A 249 7.53 25.75 -7.46
N LYS A 250 7.43 25.82 -6.13
CA LYS A 250 6.76 26.93 -5.43
C LYS A 250 7.13 26.95 -3.95
N GLN A 251 6.85 28.06 -3.28
CA GLN A 251 7.02 28.17 -1.82
C GLN A 251 6.15 27.14 -1.07
N ASP A 252 6.71 26.59 -0.01
CA ASP A 252 6.02 25.69 0.93
C ASP A 252 5.99 26.36 2.33
N PRO A 253 5.07 27.31 2.58
CA PRO A 253 5.06 28.08 3.82
C PRO A 253 4.63 27.25 5.04
N PHE A 254 4.13 26.04 4.83
CA PHE A 254 3.68 25.14 5.88
C PHE A 254 4.78 24.20 6.36
N ASP A 255 5.86 24.08 5.60
CA ASP A 255 6.97 23.21 5.94
C ASP A 255 8.04 23.97 6.75
N PRO A 256 8.28 23.59 8.02
CA PRO A 256 9.26 24.25 8.85
C PRO A 256 10.66 24.13 8.26
N GLN A 257 11.39 25.24 8.29
CA GLN A 257 12.72 25.36 7.69
C GLN A 257 13.83 24.96 8.66
N ASP A 258 13.64 23.83 9.35
CA ASP A 258 14.60 23.31 10.31
C ASP A 258 15.94 23.04 9.62
N SER A 259 17.01 23.58 10.21
CA SER A 259 18.35 23.44 9.68
C SER A 259 19.01 22.15 10.14
N TRP A 260 19.76 21.50 9.24
CA TRP A 260 20.66 20.40 9.56
C TRP A 260 22.09 20.75 9.18
N THR A 261 23.05 20.16 9.90
CA THR A 261 24.48 20.26 9.58
C THR A 261 25.10 18.87 9.44
N ARG A 262 25.99 18.71 8.46
CA ARG A 262 26.86 17.53 8.27
C ARG A 262 28.28 17.99 7.98
N GLN A 263 29.26 17.32 8.57
CA GLN A 263 30.67 17.64 8.41
C GLN A 263 31.44 16.44 7.88
N PHE A 264 32.35 16.70 6.94
CA PHE A 264 33.22 15.68 6.36
C PHE A 264 34.63 16.23 6.26
N THR A 265 35.62 15.45 6.68
CA THR A 265 37.02 15.72 6.32
C THR A 265 37.27 15.36 4.85
N THR A 266 38.39 15.82 4.29
CA THR A 266 38.84 15.38 2.96
C THR A 266 38.98 13.87 2.86
N ALA A 267 39.48 13.22 3.91
CA ALA A 267 39.63 11.77 3.98
C ALA A 267 38.28 11.03 3.99
N ASP A 268 37.25 11.59 4.64
CA ASP A 268 35.91 11.01 4.64
C ASP A 268 35.32 11.00 3.23
N ILE A 269 35.41 12.13 2.52
CA ILE A 269 34.89 12.25 1.16
C ILE A 269 35.66 11.32 0.21
N ASP A 270 36.98 11.26 0.30
CA ASP A 270 37.82 10.33 -0.50
C ASP A 270 37.35 8.87 -0.34
N LYS A 271 37.18 8.43 0.92
CA LYS A 271 36.71 7.09 1.25
C LYS A 271 35.30 6.82 0.69
N ILE A 272 34.39 7.79 0.81
CA ILE A 272 33.03 7.69 0.29
C ILE A 272 33.07 7.52 -1.23
N LEU A 273 33.77 8.40 -1.96
CA LEU A 273 33.85 8.37 -3.42
C LEU A 273 34.41 7.03 -3.92
N LYS A 274 35.48 6.52 -3.29
CA LYS A 274 36.06 5.21 -3.62
C LYS A 274 35.10 4.06 -3.34
N SER A 275 34.44 4.06 -2.18
CA SER A 275 33.48 3.01 -1.80
C SER A 275 32.28 2.95 -2.76
N LYS A 276 31.87 4.10 -3.29
CA LYS A 276 30.79 4.24 -4.27
C LYS A 276 31.28 4.06 -5.72
N LYS A 277 32.58 3.83 -5.93
CA LYS A 277 33.23 3.70 -7.24
C LYS A 277 33.03 4.93 -8.14
N LEU A 278 32.93 6.10 -7.53
CA LEU A 278 32.83 7.39 -8.21
C LEU A 278 34.21 7.91 -8.66
N ILE A 279 35.28 7.44 -8.01
CA ILE A 279 36.68 7.57 -8.44
C ILE A 279 37.37 6.21 -8.28
N SER A 280 38.54 6.02 -8.92
CA SER A 280 39.32 4.79 -8.76
C SER A 280 39.82 4.64 -7.32
N SER A 281 40.01 3.41 -6.85
CA SER A 281 40.62 3.13 -5.54
C SER A 281 42.04 3.68 -5.41
N THR A 282 42.71 3.91 -6.54
CA THR A 282 44.07 4.48 -6.63
C THR A 282 44.10 6.00 -6.79
N ASP A 283 42.95 6.64 -7.01
CA ASP A 283 42.85 8.09 -7.15
C ASP A 283 42.83 8.75 -5.77
N THR A 284 43.03 10.07 -5.70
CA THR A 284 42.98 10.82 -4.45
C THR A 284 42.12 12.07 -4.60
N PHE A 285 41.04 12.17 -3.83
CA PHE A 285 40.22 13.39 -3.76
C PHE A 285 41.05 14.55 -3.20
N THR A 286 40.96 15.72 -3.86
CA THR A 286 41.70 16.93 -3.48
C THR A 286 40.80 18.08 -3.04
N GLY A 287 39.53 18.10 -3.44
CA GLY A 287 38.59 19.07 -2.89
C GLY A 287 37.27 19.20 -3.64
N ILE A 288 36.32 19.92 -3.06
CA ILE A 288 35.11 20.40 -3.73
C ILE A 288 35.40 21.81 -4.26
N ASN A 289 35.03 22.07 -5.51
CA ASN A 289 35.06 23.43 -6.05
C ASN A 289 33.82 24.19 -5.59
N THR A 290 33.91 24.85 -4.44
CA THR A 290 32.75 25.55 -3.84
C THR A 290 32.28 26.75 -4.65
N ASN A 291 33.13 27.29 -5.53
CA ASN A 291 32.83 28.46 -6.35
C ASN A 291 32.03 28.14 -7.61
N THR A 292 31.96 26.87 -8.02
CA THR A 292 31.22 26.42 -9.22
C THR A 292 29.89 25.75 -8.89
N ILE A 293 29.49 25.75 -7.61
CA ILE A 293 28.21 25.20 -7.19
C ILE A 293 27.09 26.05 -7.77
N THR A 294 26.23 25.41 -8.55
CA THR A 294 25.01 26.02 -9.09
C THR A 294 23.79 25.52 -8.33
N LYS A 295 22.72 26.31 -8.36
CA LYS A 295 21.46 26.02 -7.66
C LYS A 295 20.26 26.26 -8.56
N TYR A 296 19.19 25.50 -8.33
CA TYR A 296 17.86 25.77 -8.86
C TYR A 296 17.20 26.94 -8.13
N GLN A 297 16.04 27.40 -8.63
CA GLN A 297 15.27 28.49 -8.00
C GLN A 297 14.86 28.15 -6.56
N SER A 298 14.63 26.87 -6.26
CA SER A 298 14.38 26.36 -4.90
C SER A 298 15.55 26.55 -3.92
N GLY A 299 16.75 26.86 -4.42
CA GLY A 299 18.00 26.88 -3.66
C GLY A 299 18.68 25.52 -3.51
N ARG A 300 18.07 24.44 -4.04
CA ARG A 300 18.70 23.11 -4.12
C ARG A 300 19.88 23.12 -5.08
N VAL A 301 20.93 22.43 -4.72
CA VAL A 301 22.16 22.31 -5.53
C VAL A 301 21.84 21.56 -6.82
N SER A 302 22.08 22.21 -7.96
CA SER A 302 21.89 21.64 -9.30
C SER A 302 23.17 20.97 -9.83
N ASN A 303 24.34 21.47 -9.44
CA ASN A 303 25.63 20.89 -9.78
C ASN A 303 26.68 21.18 -8.72
N ILE A 304 27.56 20.21 -8.46
CA ILE A 304 28.77 20.34 -7.66
C ILE A 304 29.94 19.65 -8.37
N GLU A 305 31.11 20.26 -8.32
CA GLU A 305 32.33 19.71 -8.92
C GLU A 305 33.29 19.26 -7.82
N ILE A 306 33.87 18.08 -8.03
CA ILE A 306 34.98 17.59 -7.23
C ILE A 306 36.25 17.59 -8.07
N ASN A 307 37.37 17.83 -7.39
CA ASN A 307 38.71 17.67 -7.91
C ASN A 307 39.34 16.42 -7.28
N TYR A 308 40.08 15.67 -8.08
CA TYR A 308 40.87 14.53 -7.64
C TYR A 308 42.11 14.39 -8.50
N VAL A 309 43.08 13.58 -8.06
CA VAL A 309 44.30 13.29 -8.80
C VAL A 309 44.32 11.80 -9.09
N ASN A 310 44.59 11.43 -10.35
CA ASN A 310 44.67 10.03 -10.72
C ASN A 310 45.99 9.38 -10.27
N SER A 311 46.13 8.07 -10.43
CA SER A 311 47.34 7.33 -10.06
C SER A 311 48.63 7.81 -10.76
N ALA A 312 48.52 8.56 -11.86
CA ALA A 312 49.64 9.16 -12.57
C ALA A 312 49.97 10.59 -12.11
N GLY A 313 49.31 11.10 -11.06
CA GLY A 313 49.52 12.45 -10.56
C GLY A 313 48.83 13.54 -11.38
N THR A 314 47.96 13.18 -12.33
CA THR A 314 47.26 14.15 -13.18
C THR A 314 45.99 14.65 -12.51
N PRO A 315 45.77 15.98 -12.40
CA PRO A 315 44.51 16.55 -11.91
C PRO A 315 43.34 16.14 -12.80
N GLN A 316 42.23 15.81 -12.17
CA GLN A 316 40.95 15.41 -12.78
C GLN A 316 39.82 16.16 -12.09
N MET A 317 38.69 16.26 -12.78
CA MET A 317 37.49 16.90 -12.29
C MET A 317 36.28 16.06 -12.67
N ALA A 318 35.32 15.92 -11.75
CA ALA A 318 34.04 15.29 -12.01
C ALA A 318 32.91 16.20 -11.52
N ALA A 319 31.90 16.37 -12.37
CA ALA A 319 30.69 17.12 -12.07
C ALA A 319 29.56 16.16 -11.68
N TYR A 320 28.86 16.48 -10.60
CA TYR A 320 27.71 15.73 -10.11
C TYR A 320 26.49 16.63 -10.06
N SER A 321 25.48 16.26 -10.84
CA SER A 321 24.24 17.04 -10.97
C SER A 321 23.12 16.52 -10.07
N LYS A 322 22.13 17.38 -9.83
CA LYS A 322 20.88 17.07 -9.12
C LYS A 322 21.14 16.46 -7.73
N GLU A 323 20.51 15.32 -7.43
CA GLU A 323 20.60 14.63 -6.14
C GLU A 323 21.92 13.88 -5.91
N SER A 324 22.82 13.81 -6.89
CA SER A 324 23.98 12.90 -6.85
C SER A 324 24.82 13.07 -5.58
N ALA A 325 25.14 14.31 -5.22
CA ALA A 325 25.94 14.62 -4.04
C ALA A 325 25.22 14.31 -2.73
N ARG A 326 23.92 14.60 -2.66
CA ARG A 326 23.07 14.20 -1.53
C ARG A 326 23.13 12.67 -1.35
N MET A 327 23.04 11.90 -2.44
CA MET A 327 23.01 10.44 -2.39
C MET A 327 24.35 9.84 -1.93
N PHE A 328 25.49 10.25 -2.49
CA PHE A 328 26.77 9.64 -2.09
C PHE A 328 27.26 10.13 -0.73
N LEU A 329 27.00 11.38 -0.35
CA LEU A 329 27.34 11.90 0.99
C LEU A 329 26.27 11.59 2.04
N SER A 330 25.14 10.98 1.65
CA SER A 330 24.01 10.70 2.55
C SER A 330 23.51 11.96 3.29
N LEU A 331 23.42 13.07 2.56
CA LEU A 331 22.86 14.32 3.08
C LEU A 331 21.33 14.21 3.20
N PRO A 332 20.70 14.91 4.17
CA PRO A 332 19.24 14.89 4.28
C PRO A 332 18.52 15.40 3.03
N SER A 333 19.02 16.46 2.38
CA SER A 333 18.46 17.03 1.16
C SER A 333 19.56 17.59 0.24
N SER A 334 19.18 18.00 -0.97
CA SER A 334 20.01 18.81 -1.88
C SER A 334 19.94 20.31 -1.59
N LEU A 335 19.12 20.74 -0.62
CA LEU A 335 18.98 22.14 -0.21
C LEU A 335 20.03 22.47 0.84
N TYR A 336 21.25 22.80 0.39
CA TYR A 336 22.36 23.13 1.29
C TYR A 336 23.32 24.19 0.73
N THR A 337 24.17 24.69 1.61
CA THR A 337 25.43 25.40 1.32
C THR A 337 26.60 24.59 1.87
N VAL A 338 27.78 24.77 1.29
CA VAL A 338 29.01 24.13 1.77
C VAL A 338 30.09 25.18 1.98
N THR A 339 30.78 25.08 3.11
CA THR A 339 31.98 25.86 3.42
C THR A 339 33.16 24.93 3.71
N PHE A 340 34.38 25.41 3.51
CA PHE A 340 35.60 24.67 3.82
C PHE A 340 36.54 25.54 4.65
N ASP A 341 37.00 25.04 5.80
CA ASP A 341 37.87 25.76 6.72
C ASP A 341 39.37 25.44 6.55
N GLY A 342 39.73 24.69 5.51
CA GLY A 342 41.08 24.15 5.29
C GLY A 342 41.25 22.69 5.71
N LYS A 343 40.29 22.13 6.47
CA LYS A 343 40.31 20.73 6.93
C LYS A 343 38.96 20.01 6.76
N THR A 344 37.87 20.72 6.99
CA THR A 344 36.52 20.16 7.09
C THR A 344 35.57 20.88 6.16
N TYR A 345 34.82 20.11 5.38
CA TYR A 345 33.65 20.60 4.64
C TYR A 345 32.44 20.59 5.57
N THR A 346 31.83 21.76 5.79
CA THR A 346 30.59 21.90 6.55
C THR A 346 29.43 22.12 5.59
N PHE A 347 28.51 21.17 5.54
CA PHE A 347 27.25 21.25 4.81
C PHE A 347 26.16 21.70 5.76
N THR A 348 25.53 22.83 5.47
CA THR A 348 24.37 23.34 6.23
C THR A 348 23.20 23.45 5.28
N GLY A 349 22.10 22.80 5.62
CA GLY A 349 20.93 22.72 4.74
C GLY A 349 19.61 22.67 5.48
N LYS A 350 18.53 22.52 4.71
CA LYS A 350 17.15 22.47 5.19
C LYS A 350 16.40 21.34 4.50
N GLY A 351 15.31 20.88 5.09
CA GLY A 351 14.48 19.83 4.51
C GLY A 351 15.11 18.45 4.52
N ILE A 352 14.29 17.43 4.27
CA ILE A 352 14.64 16.02 4.33
C ILE A 352 13.93 15.32 3.17
N GLY A 353 14.71 14.93 2.16
CA GLY A 353 14.23 14.28 0.94
C GLY A 353 14.39 15.13 -0.33
N HIS A 354 13.79 14.63 -1.40
CA HIS A 354 13.94 15.18 -2.75
C HIS A 354 13.18 16.49 -2.97
N GLY A 355 12.19 16.83 -2.13
CA GLY A 355 11.48 18.11 -2.20
C GLY A 355 10.37 18.21 -3.25
N ILE A 356 9.96 17.09 -3.85
CA ILE A 356 8.94 17.06 -4.90
C ILE A 356 7.61 16.61 -4.28
N GLY A 357 6.53 17.30 -4.64
CA GLY A 357 5.19 16.95 -4.20
C GLY A 357 4.99 17.23 -2.72
N MET A 358 4.32 16.32 -2.02
CA MET A 358 3.84 16.57 -0.67
C MET A 358 4.95 16.54 0.39
N SER A 359 5.10 17.62 1.16
CA SER A 359 5.83 17.60 2.44
C SER A 359 4.95 16.95 3.50
N GLN A 360 5.45 15.90 4.16
CA GLN A 360 4.74 15.23 5.25
C GLN A 360 4.56 16.15 6.46
N ILE A 361 5.61 16.91 6.81
CA ILE A 361 5.53 17.89 7.89
C ILE A 361 4.64 19.06 7.47
N GLY A 362 4.74 19.52 6.23
CA GLY A 362 3.89 20.60 5.73
C GLY A 362 2.41 20.20 5.66
N ALA A 363 2.09 18.97 5.28
CA ALA A 363 0.73 18.41 5.34
C ALA A 363 0.19 18.39 6.77
N GLN A 364 1.03 18.04 7.76
CA GLN A 364 0.68 18.10 9.17
C GLN A 364 0.37 19.54 9.63
N GLN A 365 1.20 20.51 9.26
CA GLN A 365 0.97 21.92 9.63
C GLN A 365 -0.28 22.49 8.96
N MET A 366 -0.52 22.16 7.68
CA MET A 366 -1.76 22.50 7.00
C MET A 366 -2.98 21.92 7.75
N ALA A 367 -2.93 20.64 8.11
CA ALA A 367 -4.01 19.99 8.85
C ALA A 367 -4.23 20.63 10.23
N LEU A 368 -3.16 20.98 10.96
CA LEU A 368 -3.25 21.69 12.24
C LEU A 368 -3.84 23.10 12.08
N SER A 369 -3.67 23.74 10.93
CA SER A 369 -4.31 25.02 10.57
C SER A 369 -5.77 24.87 10.10
N GLY A 370 -6.35 23.67 10.21
CA GLY A 370 -7.75 23.40 9.86
C GLY A 370 -7.99 23.06 8.38
N LYS A 371 -6.94 22.82 7.59
CA LYS A 371 -7.07 22.38 6.20
C LYS A 371 -7.47 20.91 6.12
N THR A 372 -8.34 20.59 5.17
CA THR A 372 -8.76 19.22 4.88
C THR A 372 -7.69 18.47 4.07
N TYR A 373 -7.80 17.14 3.99
CA TYR A 373 -6.94 16.35 3.10
C TYR A 373 -7.05 16.83 1.64
N SER A 374 -8.23 17.31 1.21
CA SER A 374 -8.42 17.83 -0.14
C SER A 374 -7.65 19.13 -0.36
N ASP A 375 -7.68 20.05 0.61
CA ASP A 375 -6.88 21.29 0.56
C ASP A 375 -5.38 21.00 0.51
N ILE A 376 -4.93 20.03 1.30
CA ILE A 376 -3.52 19.57 1.34
C ILE A 376 -3.11 19.02 -0.02
N LEU A 377 -3.87 18.08 -0.56
CA LEU A 377 -3.58 17.45 -1.85
C LEU A 377 -3.62 18.46 -3.00
N ASN A 378 -4.60 19.37 -3.02
CA ASN A 378 -4.68 20.44 -4.02
C ASN A 378 -3.50 21.41 -3.93
N PHE A 379 -2.98 21.66 -2.73
CA PHE A 379 -1.78 22.45 -2.57
C PHE A 379 -0.56 21.73 -3.15
N TYR A 380 -0.31 20.47 -2.82
CA TYR A 380 0.92 19.78 -3.24
C TYR A 380 0.89 19.21 -4.67
N TYR A 381 -0.30 18.93 -5.19
CA TYR A 381 -0.52 18.34 -6.51
C TYR A 381 -1.55 19.18 -7.30
N PRO A 382 -1.22 20.44 -7.64
CA PRO A 382 -2.17 21.35 -8.27
C PRO A 382 -2.65 20.82 -9.63
N GLY A 383 -3.95 21.02 -9.90
CA GLY A 383 -4.58 20.57 -11.15
C GLY A 383 -4.91 19.07 -11.18
N THR A 384 -4.65 18.33 -10.11
CA THR A 384 -5.11 16.95 -9.96
C THR A 384 -6.48 16.90 -9.30
N ASN A 385 -7.18 15.78 -9.44
CA ASN A 385 -8.46 15.53 -8.78
C ASN A 385 -8.40 14.24 -7.97
N VAL A 386 -9.13 14.22 -6.85
CA VAL A 386 -9.37 12.97 -6.10
C VAL A 386 -10.49 12.22 -6.80
N ALA A 387 -10.20 11.01 -7.26
CA ALA A 387 -11.17 10.07 -7.82
C ALA A 387 -11.35 8.88 -6.89
N ASN A 388 -12.55 8.34 -6.80
CA ASN A 388 -12.81 7.12 -6.05
C ASN A 388 -12.89 5.92 -7.01
N VAL A 389 -11.92 5.02 -6.93
CA VAL A 389 -11.87 3.77 -7.71
C VAL A 389 -12.40 2.57 -6.92
N ALA A 390 -13.17 2.82 -5.84
CA ALA A 390 -13.71 1.77 -4.97
C ALA A 390 -14.71 0.83 -5.67
N GLY A 391 -15.39 1.28 -6.73
CA GLY A 391 -16.35 0.49 -7.51
C GLY A 391 -15.74 -0.77 -8.15
N ASP A 392 -14.41 -0.86 -8.21
CA ASP A 392 -13.67 -1.96 -8.80
C ASP A 392 -12.97 -2.84 -7.72
N ILE A 393 -13.10 -2.50 -6.42
CA ILE A 393 -12.42 -3.19 -5.31
C ILE A 393 -13.22 -4.41 -4.84
N ILE A 394 -12.87 -5.58 -5.35
CA ILE A 394 -13.25 -6.86 -4.76
C ILE A 394 -12.67 -6.91 -3.34
N THR A 395 -13.53 -7.10 -2.34
CA THR A 395 -13.11 -7.47 -0.97
C THR A 395 -12.17 -8.67 -1.03
N PRO A 396 -11.30 -8.88 -0.03
CA PRO A 396 -10.49 -10.08 0.04
C PRO A 396 -11.33 -11.31 -0.25
N PRO A 397 -11.09 -12.08 -1.34
CA PRO A 397 -11.70 -13.38 -1.49
C PRO A 397 -11.53 -14.15 -0.18
N THR A 398 -12.62 -14.75 0.28
CA THR A 398 -12.60 -15.77 1.31
C THR A 398 -11.50 -16.77 0.91
N PRO A 399 -10.55 -17.09 1.80
CA PRO A 399 -9.53 -18.10 1.52
C PRO A 399 -10.22 -19.35 0.97
N PRO A 400 -9.65 -20.04 -0.04
CA PRO A 400 -10.27 -21.21 -0.61
C PRO A 400 -10.63 -22.17 0.52
N THR A 401 -11.92 -22.48 0.63
CA THR A 401 -12.41 -23.53 1.51
C THR A 401 -11.66 -24.81 1.14
N PRO A 402 -11.07 -25.55 2.10
CA PRO A 402 -10.53 -26.87 1.81
C PRO A 402 -11.58 -27.69 1.04
N PRO A 403 -11.19 -28.54 0.07
CA PRO A 403 -12.15 -29.32 -0.70
C PRO A 403 -13.10 -30.02 0.25
N GLU A 404 -14.38 -29.77 0.04
CA GLU A 404 -15.46 -30.39 0.81
C GLU A 404 -15.34 -31.91 0.68
N PRO A 405 -15.52 -32.70 1.76
CA PRO A 405 -15.64 -34.14 1.65
C PRO A 405 -16.72 -34.47 0.60
N PRO A 406 -16.54 -35.50 -0.24
CA PRO A 406 -17.46 -35.78 -1.34
C PRO A 406 -18.90 -35.88 -0.80
N GLU A 407 -19.79 -35.08 -1.39
CA GLU A 407 -21.23 -35.14 -1.09
C GLU A 407 -21.74 -36.58 -1.29
N PRO A 408 -22.63 -37.07 -0.41
CA PRO A 408 -23.37 -38.30 -0.68
C PRO A 408 -24.18 -38.15 -1.97
N PRO A 409 -24.32 -39.22 -2.78
CA PRO A 409 -24.84 -39.13 -4.14
C PRO A 409 -26.26 -38.53 -4.16
N ALA A 410 -26.41 -37.45 -4.92
CA ALA A 410 -27.69 -36.82 -5.20
C ALA A 410 -28.61 -37.78 -5.99
N THR A 411 -29.90 -37.75 -5.66
CA THR A 411 -30.97 -38.43 -6.39
C THR A 411 -31.10 -37.89 -7.82
N PRO A 412 -31.50 -38.75 -8.79
CA PRO A 412 -31.43 -38.40 -10.21
C PRO A 412 -32.44 -37.29 -10.59
N PRO A 413 -32.06 -36.36 -11.49
CA PRO A 413 -32.94 -35.30 -11.95
C PRO A 413 -34.01 -35.84 -12.93
N THR A 414 -35.20 -35.25 -12.85
CA THR A 414 -36.29 -35.40 -13.82
C THR A 414 -35.96 -34.72 -15.15
N PRO A 415 -36.47 -35.22 -16.30
CA PRO A 415 -36.07 -34.77 -17.63
C PRO A 415 -36.63 -33.38 -17.98
N PRO A 416 -35.95 -32.61 -18.86
CA PRO A 416 -36.34 -31.26 -19.22
C PRO A 416 -37.50 -31.25 -20.21
N VAL A 417 -38.49 -30.37 -19.96
CA VAL A 417 -39.52 -30.00 -20.94
C VAL A 417 -39.08 -28.72 -21.64
N THR A 418 -38.98 -28.78 -22.96
CA THR A 418 -38.68 -27.64 -23.85
C THR A 418 -39.90 -26.70 -23.96
N PRO A 419 -39.75 -25.37 -23.77
CA PRO A 419 -40.81 -24.42 -24.11
C PRO A 419 -40.75 -24.01 -25.60
N PRO A 420 -41.89 -23.72 -26.25
CA PRO A 420 -41.90 -23.22 -27.62
C PRO A 420 -41.57 -21.71 -27.68
N GLU A 421 -41.00 -21.33 -28.82
CA GLU A 421 -40.56 -19.97 -29.16
C GLU A 421 -41.76 -18.99 -29.35
N PRO A 422 -41.68 -17.73 -28.88
CA PRO A 422 -42.79 -16.78 -29.00
C PRO A 422 -42.72 -15.95 -30.31
N PRO A 423 -43.88 -15.49 -30.83
CA PRO A 423 -43.95 -14.64 -32.02
C PRO A 423 -43.70 -13.16 -31.71
N VAL A 424 -43.15 -12.45 -32.70
CA VAL A 424 -42.73 -11.04 -32.63
C VAL A 424 -43.93 -10.09 -32.78
N THR A 425 -44.06 -9.10 -31.90
CA THR A 425 -45.02 -7.97 -32.00
C THR A 425 -44.34 -6.61 -31.72
N PRO A 426 -44.85 -5.48 -32.25
CA PRO A 426 -44.17 -4.18 -32.32
C PRO A 426 -44.23 -3.36 -31.01
N PRO A 427 -43.40 -2.31 -30.83
CA PRO A 427 -43.16 -1.70 -29.51
C PRO A 427 -44.32 -0.81 -29.01
N THR A 428 -44.83 -1.17 -27.83
CA THR A 428 -45.77 -0.40 -26.99
C THR A 428 -44.98 0.59 -26.10
N PRO A 429 -45.53 1.76 -25.71
CA PRO A 429 -44.79 2.76 -24.93
C PRO A 429 -44.32 2.17 -23.60
N THR A 430 -43.02 2.27 -23.33
CA THR A 430 -42.38 1.59 -22.20
C THR A 430 -42.80 2.22 -20.88
N THR A 431 -43.80 1.64 -20.22
CA THR A 431 -44.08 1.90 -18.80
C THR A 431 -42.90 1.43 -17.96
N LEU A 432 -42.34 2.32 -17.15
CA LEU A 432 -41.22 2.03 -16.26
C LEU A 432 -41.73 1.19 -15.07
N ASN A 433 -41.29 -0.06 -15.03
CA ASN A 433 -41.58 -1.03 -13.97
C ASN A 433 -40.28 -1.69 -13.53
N GLY A 434 -40.04 -1.78 -12.22
CA GLY A 434 -38.84 -2.37 -11.63
C GLY A 434 -37.75 -1.37 -11.24
N TRP A 435 -36.54 -1.87 -10.98
CA TRP A 435 -35.42 -1.06 -10.50
C TRP A 435 -34.82 -0.19 -11.60
N VAL A 436 -34.58 1.07 -11.28
CA VAL A 436 -34.05 2.07 -12.21
C VAL A 436 -32.97 2.88 -11.51
N SER A 437 -31.80 2.94 -12.14
CA SER A 437 -30.70 3.79 -11.67
C SER A 437 -30.75 5.14 -12.38
N LYS A 438 -30.74 6.22 -11.59
CA LYS A 438 -30.66 7.62 -12.08
C LYS A 438 -29.65 8.36 -11.22
N ASP A 439 -28.64 8.97 -11.87
CA ASP A 439 -27.62 9.79 -11.22
C ASP A 439 -26.94 9.13 -10.01
N GLY A 440 -26.68 7.83 -10.10
CA GLY A 440 -26.05 7.03 -9.04
C GLY A 440 -26.96 6.61 -7.90
N SER A 441 -28.26 6.92 -7.96
CA SER A 441 -29.28 6.50 -6.99
C SER A 441 -30.24 5.49 -7.61
N TRP A 442 -30.66 4.51 -6.80
CA TRP A 442 -31.62 3.48 -7.22
C TRP A 442 -33.04 3.81 -6.76
N TYR A 443 -33.99 3.65 -7.68
CA TYR A 443 -35.42 3.83 -7.47
C TYR A 443 -36.13 2.54 -7.89
N LEU A 444 -37.24 2.21 -7.22
CA LEU A 444 -38.12 1.11 -7.64
C LEU A 444 -39.40 1.70 -8.23
N TYR A 445 -39.69 1.43 -9.50
CA TYR A 445 -40.88 1.95 -10.18
C TYR A 445 -42.00 0.91 -10.27
N ALA A 446 -43.23 1.38 -10.10
CA ALA A 446 -44.45 0.69 -10.49
C ALA A 446 -45.34 1.68 -11.25
N ASP A 447 -45.72 1.33 -12.49
CA ASP A 447 -46.56 2.13 -13.38
C ASP A 447 -46.09 3.59 -13.50
N ASN A 448 -44.80 3.78 -13.83
CA ASN A 448 -44.13 5.09 -13.98
C ASN A 448 -43.98 5.92 -12.70
N ASN A 449 -44.45 5.44 -11.53
CA ASN A 449 -44.24 6.10 -10.25
C ASN A 449 -43.17 5.38 -9.43
N TYR A 450 -42.27 6.13 -8.79
CA TYR A 450 -41.33 5.52 -7.85
C TYR A 450 -42.03 5.19 -6.53
N LEU A 451 -41.64 4.07 -5.93
CA LEU A 451 -42.13 3.58 -4.65
C LEU A 451 -41.29 4.14 -3.50
N THR A 452 -41.90 4.20 -2.31
CA THR A 452 -41.27 4.63 -1.05
C THR A 452 -41.52 3.58 0.05
N GLY A 453 -40.77 3.64 1.13
CA GLY A 453 -40.86 2.74 2.29
C GLY A 453 -40.32 1.34 2.02
N TRP A 454 -40.73 0.38 2.86
CA TRP A 454 -40.35 -1.03 2.75
C TRP A 454 -41.00 -1.71 1.54
N GLN A 455 -40.19 -2.32 0.69
CA GLN A 455 -40.63 -3.02 -0.51
C GLN A 455 -40.03 -4.42 -0.56
N LYS A 456 -40.86 -5.43 -0.83
CA LYS A 456 -40.42 -6.81 -0.97
C LYS A 456 -40.28 -7.19 -2.44
N VAL A 457 -39.06 -7.45 -2.89
CA VAL A 457 -38.75 -7.80 -4.29
C VAL A 457 -37.92 -9.09 -4.29
N ASN A 458 -38.34 -10.09 -5.06
CA ASN A 458 -37.64 -11.39 -5.17
C ASN A 458 -37.28 -12.01 -3.80
N ASN A 459 -38.23 -11.97 -2.89
CA ASN A 459 -38.11 -12.45 -1.51
C ASN A 459 -37.06 -11.74 -0.62
N LYS A 460 -36.56 -10.57 -1.05
CA LYS A 460 -35.70 -9.68 -0.26
C LYS A 460 -36.43 -8.38 0.06
N TRP A 461 -36.10 -7.78 1.21
CA TRP A 461 -36.66 -6.50 1.64
C TRP A 461 -35.71 -5.36 1.31
N TYR A 462 -36.26 -4.26 0.81
CA TYR A 462 -35.56 -3.03 0.46
C TYR A 462 -36.27 -1.85 1.11
N TYR A 463 -35.56 -0.75 1.36
CA TYR A 463 -36.17 0.48 1.86
C TYR A 463 -35.87 1.64 0.93
N LEU A 464 -36.92 2.32 0.47
CA LEU A 464 -36.86 3.52 -0.34
C LEU A 464 -37.23 4.70 0.57
N ASP A 465 -36.43 5.76 0.62
CA ASP A 465 -36.76 6.92 1.45
C ASP A 465 -37.94 7.72 0.88
N SER A 466 -38.31 8.82 1.54
CA SER A 466 -39.44 9.67 1.12
C SER A 466 -39.26 10.28 -0.28
N THR A 467 -38.05 10.27 -0.83
CA THR A 467 -37.73 10.74 -2.19
C THR A 467 -37.64 9.60 -3.21
N GLY A 468 -37.85 8.35 -2.77
CA GLY A 468 -37.79 7.16 -3.61
C GLY A 468 -36.38 6.57 -3.76
N ILE A 469 -35.39 7.10 -3.05
CA ILE A 469 -34.00 6.63 -3.12
C ILE A 469 -33.83 5.42 -2.20
N MET A 470 -33.29 4.34 -2.76
CA MET A 470 -32.96 3.12 -2.03
C MET A 470 -31.86 3.36 -1.00
N LYS A 471 -32.08 2.91 0.24
CA LYS A 471 -31.11 2.97 1.33
C LYS A 471 -30.19 1.75 1.34
N THR A 472 -28.92 2.00 1.66
CA THR A 472 -27.88 1.01 1.99
C THR A 472 -27.29 1.36 3.37
N GLY A 473 -26.64 0.40 4.02
CA GLY A 473 -26.07 0.55 5.36
C GLY A 473 -27.13 0.60 6.48
N TRP A 474 -26.78 1.23 7.60
CA TRP A 474 -27.68 1.35 8.74
C TRP A 474 -28.89 2.22 8.44
N LEU A 475 -30.08 1.65 8.64
CA LEU A 475 -31.37 2.30 8.50
C LEU A 475 -32.06 2.32 9.85
N LYS A 476 -32.50 3.51 10.30
CA LYS A 476 -33.38 3.63 11.44
C LYS A 476 -34.81 3.88 10.96
N ASP A 477 -35.71 2.96 11.26
CA ASP A 477 -37.14 3.10 11.00
C ASP A 477 -37.89 3.11 12.34
N GLY A 478 -38.45 4.28 12.69
CA GLY A 478 -38.96 4.56 14.03
C GLY A 478 -37.89 4.41 15.11
N THR A 479 -38.10 3.46 16.03
CA THR A 479 -37.15 3.13 17.11
C THR A 479 -36.21 1.98 16.76
N THR A 480 -36.43 1.33 15.63
CA THR A 480 -35.76 0.07 15.27
C THR A 480 -34.67 0.33 14.25
N TRP A 481 -33.52 -0.31 14.45
CA TRP A 481 -32.40 -0.27 13.50
C TRP A 481 -32.40 -1.53 12.64
N TYR A 482 -32.10 -1.35 11.37
CA TYR A 482 -31.95 -2.37 10.34
C TYR A 482 -30.62 -2.14 9.64
N PHE A 483 -30.10 -3.17 8.98
CA PHE A 483 -28.92 -3.05 8.13
C PHE A 483 -29.29 -3.48 6.72
N MET A 484 -29.01 -2.60 5.75
CA MET A 484 -29.22 -2.86 4.33
C MET A 484 -27.85 -3.13 3.70
N ASP A 485 -27.68 -4.25 3.02
CA ASP A 485 -26.44 -4.59 2.33
C ASP A 485 -26.14 -3.60 1.18
N ASN A 486 -25.01 -3.78 0.50
CA ASN A 486 -24.62 -2.89 -0.60
C ASN A 486 -25.57 -2.95 -1.82
N SER A 487 -26.38 -4.01 -1.93
CA SER A 487 -27.45 -4.12 -2.94
C SER A 487 -28.75 -3.45 -2.49
N GLY A 488 -28.81 -2.96 -1.25
CA GLY A 488 -30.00 -2.41 -0.60
C GLY A 488 -30.93 -3.47 -0.02
N ALA A 489 -30.52 -4.75 0.00
CA ALA A 489 -31.31 -5.82 0.60
C ALA A 489 -31.08 -5.85 2.11
N MET A 490 -32.15 -6.01 2.89
CA MET A 490 -32.08 -6.07 4.35
C MET A 490 -31.39 -7.35 4.82
N ASP A 491 -30.38 -7.21 5.66
CA ASP A 491 -29.66 -8.32 6.30
C ASP A 491 -30.36 -8.83 7.56
N THR A 492 -30.11 -10.10 7.85
CA THR A 492 -30.51 -10.79 9.10
C THR A 492 -29.31 -11.55 9.65
N GLY A 493 -29.29 -11.85 10.95
CA GLY A 493 -28.20 -12.58 11.60
C GLY A 493 -27.01 -11.69 11.97
N TRP A 494 -25.82 -12.28 12.04
CA TRP A 494 -24.61 -11.53 12.38
C TRP A 494 -24.14 -10.66 11.21
N ILE A 495 -23.98 -9.36 11.47
CA ILE A 495 -23.29 -8.45 10.56
C ILE A 495 -22.08 -7.85 11.24
N LYS A 496 -21.09 -7.48 10.43
CA LYS A 496 -19.91 -6.77 10.89
C LYS A 496 -19.82 -5.43 10.17
N ASP A 497 -19.90 -4.36 10.95
CA ASP A 497 -19.70 -3.00 10.46
C ASP A 497 -18.38 -2.45 11.01
N GLY A 498 -17.43 -2.24 10.11
CA GLY A 498 -16.02 -1.98 10.43
C GLY A 498 -15.41 -3.10 11.27
N THR A 499 -15.11 -2.80 12.53
CA THR A 499 -14.57 -3.77 13.51
C THR A 499 -15.60 -4.32 14.48
N THR A 500 -16.83 -3.78 14.45
CA THR A 500 -17.86 -4.07 15.45
C THR A 500 -18.88 -5.05 14.89
N TRP A 501 -19.17 -6.10 15.66
CA TRP A 501 -20.22 -7.07 15.34
C TRP A 501 -21.56 -6.61 15.91
N TYR A 502 -22.61 -6.84 15.15
CA TYR A 502 -24.00 -6.62 15.53
C TYR A 502 -24.81 -7.85 15.14
N PHE A 503 -25.98 -8.02 15.74
CA PHE A 503 -26.90 -9.09 15.40
C PHE A 503 -28.24 -8.50 15.00
N LEU A 504 -28.76 -8.87 13.84
CA LEU A 504 -30.12 -8.60 13.41
C LEU A 504 -30.94 -9.87 13.61
N ASN A 505 -32.14 -9.75 14.16
CA ASN A 505 -33.04 -10.90 14.28
C ASN A 505 -33.64 -11.29 12.91
N ASP A 506 -34.53 -12.29 12.89
CA ASP A 506 -35.16 -12.78 11.66
C ASP A 506 -36.02 -11.72 10.94
N SER A 507 -36.43 -10.66 11.64
CA SER A 507 -37.14 -9.52 11.04
C SER A 507 -36.20 -8.42 10.56
N GLY A 508 -34.87 -8.61 10.64
CA GLY A 508 -33.84 -7.62 10.33
C GLY A 508 -33.62 -6.56 11.41
N ALA A 509 -34.33 -6.65 12.54
CA ALA A 509 -34.21 -5.68 13.62
C ALA A 509 -32.95 -5.94 14.46
N MET A 510 -32.18 -4.88 14.71
CA MET A 510 -30.96 -4.94 15.50
C MET A 510 -31.24 -5.34 16.94
N ALA A 511 -30.64 -6.44 17.38
CA ALA A 511 -30.74 -6.95 18.72
C ALA A 511 -29.88 -6.17 19.71
N THR A 512 -30.35 -6.12 20.95
CA THR A 512 -29.59 -5.67 22.13
C THR A 512 -29.77 -6.69 23.25
N GLY A 513 -28.86 -6.70 24.22
CA GLY A 513 -28.87 -7.65 25.32
C GLY A 513 -28.33 -9.04 24.95
N TRP A 514 -28.73 -10.05 25.71
CA TRP A 514 -28.29 -11.43 25.51
C TRP A 514 -28.96 -12.05 24.29
N ILE A 515 -28.17 -12.68 23.42
CA ILE A 515 -28.67 -13.53 22.35
C ILE A 515 -27.97 -14.88 22.37
N LYS A 516 -28.66 -15.89 21.85
CA LYS A 516 -28.10 -17.23 21.65
C LYS A 516 -27.99 -17.52 20.16
N SER A 517 -26.79 -17.79 19.70
CA SER A 517 -26.48 -18.08 18.29
C SER A 517 -25.52 -19.25 18.21
N GLY A 518 -25.81 -20.25 17.36
CA GLY A 518 -24.94 -21.41 17.19
C GLY A 518 -24.65 -22.18 18.49
N GLY A 519 -25.63 -22.23 19.41
CA GLY A 519 -25.49 -22.88 20.72
C GLY A 519 -24.72 -22.09 21.78
N LYS A 520 -24.11 -20.95 21.43
CA LYS A 520 -23.34 -20.08 22.34
C LYS A 520 -24.13 -18.82 22.69
N TRP A 521 -23.84 -18.24 23.86
CA TRP A 521 -24.40 -16.96 24.31
C TRP A 521 -23.48 -15.80 23.96
N TYR A 522 -24.06 -14.67 23.58
CA TYR A 522 -23.38 -13.42 23.26
C TYR A 522 -24.15 -12.26 23.88
N PHE A 523 -23.45 -11.16 24.18
CA PHE A 523 -24.09 -9.96 24.70
C PHE A 523 -23.89 -8.79 23.75
N LEU A 524 -24.99 -8.15 23.34
CA LEU A 524 -25.00 -6.93 22.55
C LEU A 524 -25.29 -5.75 23.50
N LYS A 525 -24.45 -4.72 23.45
CA LYS A 525 -24.64 -3.50 24.24
C LYS A 525 -25.91 -2.76 23.79
N SER A 526 -26.32 -1.72 24.51
CA SER A 526 -27.46 -0.86 24.13
C SER A 526 -27.29 -0.23 22.73
N SER A 527 -26.05 -0.06 22.27
CA SER A 527 -25.75 0.39 20.91
C SER A 527 -25.82 -0.72 19.86
N GLY A 528 -26.21 -1.95 20.22
CA GLY A 528 -26.19 -3.14 19.35
C GLY A 528 -24.81 -3.79 19.19
N ALA A 529 -23.74 -3.11 19.61
CA ALA A 529 -22.38 -3.59 19.46
C ALA A 529 -22.11 -4.79 20.37
N MET A 530 -21.58 -5.87 19.81
CA MET A 530 -21.19 -7.08 20.53
C MET A 530 -20.10 -6.78 21.56
N ALA A 531 -20.31 -7.24 22.79
CA ALA A 531 -19.37 -7.11 23.88
C ALA A 531 -18.30 -8.21 23.82
N THR A 532 -17.08 -7.85 24.23
CA THR A 532 -15.97 -8.76 24.50
C THR A 532 -15.35 -8.37 25.85
N GLY A 533 -14.66 -9.30 26.49
CA GLY A 533 -14.08 -9.11 27.81
C GLY A 533 -15.11 -9.16 28.95
N TRP A 534 -14.75 -8.60 30.10
CA TRP A 534 -15.61 -8.54 31.27
C TRP A 534 -16.73 -7.52 31.10
N ILE A 535 -17.97 -7.93 31.38
CA ILE A 535 -19.13 -7.05 31.48
C ILE A 535 -19.80 -7.20 32.84
N GLN A 536 -20.36 -6.11 33.35
CA GLN A 536 -21.13 -6.10 34.59
C GLN A 536 -22.61 -5.84 34.26
N LEU A 537 -23.48 -6.76 34.67
CA LEU A 537 -24.92 -6.65 34.51
C LEU A 537 -25.57 -6.76 35.90
N GLY A 538 -26.00 -5.61 36.44
CA GLY A 538 -26.44 -5.52 37.83
C GLY A 538 -25.31 -5.87 38.80
N SER A 539 -25.56 -6.80 39.72
CA SER A 539 -24.56 -7.27 40.69
C SER A 539 -23.68 -8.41 40.18
N LYS A 540 -23.89 -8.88 38.94
CA LYS A 540 -23.18 -10.05 38.37
C LYS A 540 -22.18 -9.62 37.30
N TRP A 541 -21.05 -10.33 37.26
CA TRP A 541 -20.03 -10.18 36.22
C TRP A 541 -20.04 -11.38 35.29
N TYR A 542 -19.82 -11.14 34.01
CA TYR A 542 -19.74 -12.14 32.96
C TYR A 542 -18.49 -11.87 32.11
N TYR A 543 -17.94 -12.90 31.50
CA TYR A 543 -16.82 -12.76 30.58
C TYR A 543 -17.20 -13.25 29.19
N LEU A 544 -16.92 -12.44 28.17
CA LEU A 544 -17.09 -12.76 26.77
C LEU A 544 -15.69 -12.92 26.15
N TYR A 545 -15.45 -14.03 25.46
CA TYR A 545 -14.20 -14.25 24.72
C TYR A 545 -14.05 -13.23 23.59
N SER A 546 -12.87 -13.22 22.93
CA SER A 546 -12.60 -12.32 21.79
C SER A 546 -13.53 -12.57 20.60
N ASP A 547 -14.07 -13.78 20.46
CA ASP A 547 -15.10 -14.13 19.48
C ASP A 547 -16.52 -13.71 19.92
N GLY A 548 -16.65 -13.08 21.09
CA GLY A 548 -17.91 -12.63 21.70
C GLY A 548 -18.68 -13.68 22.47
N SER A 549 -18.25 -14.95 22.44
CA SER A 549 -18.96 -16.02 23.14
C SER A 549 -18.78 -15.94 24.64
N MET A 550 -19.85 -16.19 25.40
CA MET A 550 -19.84 -16.14 26.85
C MET A 550 -19.13 -17.36 27.43
N ALA A 551 -18.22 -17.12 28.36
CA ALA A 551 -17.62 -18.15 29.19
C ALA A 551 -18.64 -18.65 30.24
N CYS A 552 -18.80 -19.97 30.36
CA CYS A 552 -19.67 -20.60 31.34
C CYS A 552 -19.05 -21.90 31.88
N GLY A 553 -19.24 -22.17 33.17
CA GLY A 553 -18.74 -23.38 33.83
C GLY A 553 -17.21 -23.51 33.78
N THR A 554 -16.50 -22.39 33.80
CA THR A 554 -15.05 -22.32 33.53
C THR A 554 -14.37 -21.25 34.38
N THR A 555 -13.05 -21.13 34.27
CA THR A 555 -12.24 -20.15 35.01
C THR A 555 -11.53 -19.22 34.03
N ILE A 556 -11.61 -17.91 34.27
CA ILE A 556 -10.91 -16.86 33.51
C ILE A 556 -9.87 -16.21 34.43
N GLY A 557 -8.60 -16.55 34.26
CA GLY A 557 -7.53 -16.14 35.17
C GLY A 557 -7.75 -16.76 36.56
N THR A 558 -7.98 -15.93 37.57
CA THR A 558 -8.31 -16.37 38.94
C THR A 558 -9.81 -16.35 39.24
N TYR A 559 -10.66 -15.96 38.29
CA TYR A 559 -12.09 -15.77 38.48
C TYR A 559 -12.89 -16.97 37.97
N LYS A 560 -13.68 -17.61 38.83
CA LYS A 560 -14.50 -18.78 38.49
C LYS A 560 -15.91 -18.36 38.05
N LEU A 561 -16.40 -18.92 36.96
CA LEU A 561 -17.74 -18.69 36.43
C LEU A 561 -18.59 -19.95 36.56
N ASP A 562 -19.84 -19.82 37.04
CA ASP A 562 -20.79 -20.92 37.14
C ASP A 562 -21.37 -21.34 35.77
N ALA A 563 -22.25 -22.34 35.74
CA ALA A 563 -22.88 -22.83 34.51
C ALA A 563 -23.74 -21.77 33.79
N SER A 564 -24.15 -20.70 34.47
CA SER A 564 -24.85 -19.55 33.88
C SER A 564 -23.89 -18.49 33.31
N GLY A 565 -22.58 -18.66 33.51
CA GLY A 565 -21.54 -17.70 33.12
C GLY A 565 -21.32 -16.57 34.12
N ALA A 566 -22.04 -16.58 35.25
CA ALA A 566 -21.90 -15.57 36.29
C ALA A 566 -20.65 -15.84 37.13
N TRP A 567 -19.88 -14.78 37.39
CA TRP A 567 -18.74 -14.84 38.30
C TRP A 567 -19.19 -15.16 39.72
N ILE A 568 -18.53 -16.14 40.33
CA ILE A 568 -18.69 -16.55 41.72
C ILE A 568 -17.39 -16.31 42.48
N LYS A 569 -17.54 -15.80 43.70
CA LYS A 569 -16.43 -15.45 44.59
C LYS A 569 -15.77 -16.69 45.20
#